data_AF-W4H6S7-F1
#
_entry.id   AF-W4H6S7-F1
#
_cell.length_a   1.000
_cell.length_b   1.000
_cell.length_c   1.000
_cell.angle_alpha   90.00
_cell.angle_beta   90.00
_cell.angle_gamma   90.00
#
_symmetry.space_group_name_H-M   'P 1'
#
loop_
_entity.id
_entity.type
_entity.pdbx_description
1 polymer ?
#
loop_
_entity_poly.entity_id
_entity_poly.type
_entity_poly.pdbx_seq_one_letter_code
_entity_poly.pdbx_strand_id
1 'polypeptide(L)'
;MATCSTNPPRYAEKAQVVLVKKSPNAAEVMSFLSSCGPFTCKQVDKCPVDLMFCAQARTFPAIPFMFITSATSDVVAVTKERARHATTLFPFVHAIILFPSALPPRTFRELQSIHLNQDLSDKIQIVPASSIETAVHFMLSVRSKQSFQAQERTAEFYARVR
;
A
#
# COMPACT_ATOMS: atom_id res chain seq x y z
N MET A 1 17.04 -25.23 43.17
CA MET A 1 15.87 -25.11 42.27
C MET A 1 15.58 -23.63 42.08
N ALA A 2 15.94 -23.06 40.92
CA ALA A 2 15.65 -21.68 40.57
C ALA A 2 14.42 -21.67 39.68
N THR A 3 13.35 -21.01 40.10
CA THR A 3 12.13 -20.83 39.32
C THR A 3 12.39 -19.79 38.22
N CYS A 4 12.45 -20.24 36.97
CA CYS A 4 12.43 -19.37 35.81
C CYS A 4 11.08 -18.64 35.76
N SER A 5 11.13 -17.32 35.90
CA SER A 5 10.01 -16.42 35.68
C SER A 5 9.56 -16.51 34.22
N THR A 6 8.52 -17.29 33.96
CA THR A 6 7.81 -17.32 32.67
C THR A 6 6.79 -16.19 32.65
N ASN A 7 7.23 -14.97 32.40
CA ASN A 7 6.34 -13.95 31.86
C ASN A 7 6.93 -13.50 30.52
N PRO A 8 6.39 -13.94 29.38
CA PRO A 8 6.69 -13.23 28.14
C PRO A 8 6.14 -11.81 28.30
N PRO A 9 6.85 -10.77 27.81
CA PRO A 9 6.29 -9.42 27.85
C PRO A 9 5.06 -9.39 26.94
N ARG A 10 3.86 -9.29 27.54
CA ARG A 10 2.62 -8.94 26.84
C ARG A 10 2.68 -7.47 26.42
N TYR A 11 3.52 -7.14 25.45
CA TYR A 11 3.14 -6.07 24.54
C TYR A 11 2.05 -6.68 23.67
N ALA A 12 0.79 -6.33 23.93
CA ALA A 12 -0.26 -6.55 22.95
C ALA A 12 0.29 -5.97 21.63
N GLU A 13 0.51 -6.81 20.62
CA GLU A 13 0.89 -6.34 19.29
C GLU A 13 -0.10 -5.23 18.94
N LYS A 14 0.38 -3.98 18.90
CA LYS A 14 -0.49 -2.85 18.63
C LYS A 14 -1.08 -3.08 17.24
N ALA A 15 -2.39 -3.34 17.20
CA ALA A 15 -3.08 -3.59 15.96
C ALA A 15 -2.76 -2.46 14.97
N GLN A 16 -2.28 -2.84 13.79
CA GLN A 16 -1.85 -1.85 12.81
C GLN A 16 -3.07 -1.14 12.24
N VAL A 17 -3.08 0.20 12.29
CA VAL A 17 -4.20 0.98 11.76
C VAL A 17 -4.08 1.09 10.24
N VAL A 18 -5.20 0.81 9.57
CA VAL A 18 -5.33 0.95 8.11
C VAL A 18 -6.48 1.90 7.83
N LEU A 19 -6.24 2.98 7.09
CA LEU A 19 -7.32 3.83 6.59
C LEU A 19 -7.80 3.27 5.25
N VAL A 20 -9.11 3.09 5.09
CA VAL A 20 -9.73 2.60 3.85
C VAL A 20 -10.76 3.61 3.39
N LYS A 21 -10.58 4.15 2.20
CA LYS A 21 -11.53 5.10 1.62
C LYS A 21 -12.84 4.39 1.27
N LYS A 22 -13.97 5.01 1.57
CA LYS A 22 -15.29 4.54 1.12
C LYS A 22 -15.29 4.36 -0.40
N SER A 23 -15.48 3.13 -0.85
CA SER A 23 -15.50 2.71 -2.24
C SER A 23 -16.19 1.34 -2.34
N PRO A 24 -16.61 0.90 -3.55
CA PRO A 24 -17.21 -0.42 -3.74
C PRO A 24 -16.33 -1.57 -3.25
N ASN A 25 -15.01 -1.42 -3.31
CA ASN A 25 -14.04 -2.45 -2.92
C ASN A 25 -13.69 -2.44 -1.42
N ALA A 26 -14.14 -1.43 -0.67
CA ALA A 26 -13.67 -1.21 0.70
C ALA A 26 -14.02 -2.36 1.65
N ALA A 27 -15.26 -2.88 1.56
CA ALA A 27 -15.72 -3.94 2.45
C ALA A 27 -14.91 -5.24 2.27
N GLU A 28 -14.67 -5.64 1.02
CA GLU A 28 -13.91 -6.84 0.69
C GLU A 28 -12.44 -6.71 1.10
N VAL A 29 -11.80 -5.56 0.83
CA VAL A 29 -10.42 -5.27 1.26
C VAL A 29 -10.30 -5.33 2.79
N MET A 30 -11.25 -4.72 3.51
CA MET A 30 -11.26 -4.72 4.98
C MET A 30 -11.43 -6.14 5.52
N SER A 31 -12.36 -6.92 4.96
CA SER A 31 -12.61 -8.31 5.33
C SER A 31 -11.34 -9.16 5.16
N PHE A 32 -10.67 -9.03 4.02
CA PHE A 32 -9.47 -9.80 3.74
C PHE A 32 -8.31 -9.40 4.66
N LEU A 33 -8.09 -8.11 4.88
CA LEU A 33 -7.08 -7.64 5.85
C LEU A 33 -7.31 -8.20 7.25
N SER A 34 -8.55 -8.15 7.75
CA SER A 34 -8.91 -8.71 9.06
C SER A 34 -8.66 -10.22 9.16
N SER A 35 -8.69 -10.95 8.03
CA SER A 35 -8.36 -12.38 8.00
C SER A 35 -6.85 -12.66 8.04
N CYS A 36 -6.01 -11.72 7.59
CA CYS A 36 -4.57 -11.90 7.49
C CYS A 36 -3.80 -11.54 8.77
N GLY A 37 -4.39 -10.79 9.70
CA GLY A 37 -3.71 -10.38 10.92
C GLY A 37 -4.42 -9.29 11.73
N PRO A 38 -3.78 -8.80 12.81
CA PRO A 38 -4.36 -7.82 13.72
C PRO A 38 -4.35 -6.40 13.11
N PHE A 39 -5.25 -6.15 12.16
CA PHE A 39 -5.45 -4.83 11.54
C PHE A 39 -6.70 -4.13 12.10
N THR A 40 -6.55 -2.85 12.45
CA THR A 40 -7.68 -1.97 12.75
C THR A 40 -8.00 -1.14 11.52
N CYS A 41 -8.95 -1.61 10.72
CA CYS A 41 -9.42 -0.92 9.53
C CYS A 41 -10.40 0.19 9.91
N LYS A 42 -10.10 1.45 9.54
CA LYS A 42 -10.98 2.61 9.71
C LYS A 42 -11.42 3.14 8.36
N GLN A 43 -12.72 3.21 8.14
CA GLN A 43 -13.27 3.74 6.91
C GLN A 43 -13.30 5.27 6.94
N VAL A 44 -12.93 5.92 5.83
CA VAL A 44 -12.90 7.38 5.70
C VAL A 44 -13.63 7.84 4.44
N ASP A 45 -14.32 8.98 4.50
CA ASP A 45 -15.07 9.52 3.36
C ASP A 45 -14.14 10.09 2.27
N LYS A 46 -13.13 10.86 2.68
CA LYS A 46 -12.20 11.53 1.78
C LYS A 46 -10.77 11.14 2.13
N CYS A 47 -10.07 10.62 1.13
CA CYS A 47 -8.65 10.35 1.18
C CYS A 47 -8.08 10.49 -0.25
N PRO A 48 -6.87 11.05 -0.41
CA PRO A 48 -6.17 11.12 -1.70
C PRO A 48 -5.91 9.72 -2.31
N VAL A 49 -5.87 8.69 -1.47
CA VAL A 49 -5.56 7.30 -1.82
C VAL A 49 -6.71 6.38 -1.36
N ASP A 50 -6.79 5.17 -1.91
CA ASP A 50 -7.90 4.26 -1.58
C ASP A 50 -7.64 3.49 -0.28
N LEU A 51 -6.37 3.27 0.04
CA LEU A 51 -5.95 2.63 1.27
C LEU A 51 -4.62 3.22 1.75
N MET A 52 -4.44 3.33 3.06
CA MET A 52 -3.17 3.71 3.64
C MET A 52 -2.89 2.91 4.91
N PHE A 53 -1.74 2.22 4.96
CA PHE A 53 -1.20 1.76 6.23
C PHE A 53 -0.64 2.96 6.97
N CYS A 54 -1.14 3.22 8.18
CA CYS A 54 -0.66 4.33 8.98
C CYS A 54 0.80 4.12 9.42
N ALA A 55 1.52 5.23 9.54
CA ALA A 55 2.83 5.23 10.16
C ALA A 55 2.74 4.74 11.61
N GLN A 56 3.72 3.94 12.01
CA GLN A 56 3.93 3.57 13.40
C GLN A 56 5.30 4.11 13.80
N ALA A 57 5.32 5.02 14.78
CA ALA A 57 6.51 5.74 15.19
C ALA A 57 7.69 4.77 15.41
N ARG A 58 8.80 5.02 14.70
CA ARG A 58 10.03 4.21 14.75
C ARG A 58 9.90 2.73 14.37
N THR A 59 8.75 2.31 13.82
CA THR A 59 8.56 0.93 13.34
C THR A 59 8.32 0.87 11.84
N PHE A 60 7.40 1.67 11.32
CA PHE A 60 7.10 1.71 9.89
C PHE A 60 6.62 3.09 9.39
N PRO A 61 6.93 3.49 8.16
CA PRO A 61 6.37 4.68 7.52
C PRO A 61 4.89 4.48 7.16
N ALA A 62 4.22 5.56 6.76
CA ALA A 62 2.91 5.47 6.13
C ALA A 62 3.07 4.95 4.69
N ILE A 63 2.20 4.03 4.27
CA ILE A 63 2.30 3.41 2.93
C ILE A 63 0.95 3.59 2.21
N PRO A 64 0.87 4.48 1.22
CA PRO A 64 -0.35 4.75 0.48
C PRO A 64 -0.52 3.81 -0.73
N PHE A 65 -1.76 3.38 -0.95
CA PHE A 65 -2.18 2.55 -2.08
C PHE A 65 -3.37 3.16 -2.81
N MET A 66 -3.29 3.15 -4.14
CA MET A 66 -4.38 3.51 -5.03
C MET A 66 -4.86 2.27 -5.78
N PHE A 67 -6.16 2.10 -5.92
CA PHE A 67 -6.79 1.13 -6.78
C PHE A 67 -7.21 1.78 -8.09
N ILE A 68 -6.88 1.12 -9.19
CA ILE A 68 -7.29 1.46 -10.54
C ILE A 68 -8.27 0.38 -10.99
N THR A 69 -9.46 0.78 -11.41
CA THR A 69 -10.53 -0.11 -11.86
C THR A 69 -11.08 0.36 -13.20
N SER A 70 -11.70 -0.55 -13.97
CA SER A 70 -12.31 -0.23 -15.27
C SER A 70 -13.63 0.55 -15.18
N ALA A 71 -14.00 1.06 -14.01
CA ALA A 71 -15.31 1.65 -13.74
C ALA A 71 -15.60 2.95 -14.53
N THR A 72 -14.57 3.59 -15.10
CA THR A 72 -14.68 4.88 -15.81
C THR A 72 -14.11 4.79 -17.21
N SER A 73 -14.79 5.42 -18.18
CA SER A 73 -14.35 5.50 -19.58
C SER A 73 -12.98 6.18 -19.75
N ASP A 74 -12.62 7.11 -18.87
CA ASP A 74 -11.32 7.82 -18.89
C ASP A 74 -10.42 7.43 -17.72
N VAL A 75 -10.26 6.12 -17.49
CA VAL A 75 -9.46 5.59 -16.38
C VAL A 75 -8.01 6.09 -16.40
N VAL A 76 -7.42 6.35 -17.57
CA VAL A 76 -6.03 6.78 -17.71
C VAL A 76 -5.86 8.22 -17.21
N ALA A 77 -6.67 9.17 -17.68
CA ALA A 77 -6.54 10.56 -17.24
C ALA A 77 -6.90 10.70 -15.76
N VAL A 78 -7.97 10.03 -15.31
CA VAL A 78 -8.37 9.99 -13.89
C VAL A 78 -7.24 9.44 -13.02
N THR A 79 -6.58 8.36 -13.45
CA THR A 79 -5.46 7.79 -12.69
C THR A 79 -4.29 8.75 -12.62
N LYS A 80 -3.92 9.41 -13.72
CA LYS A 80 -2.84 10.41 -13.75
C LYS A 80 -3.11 11.56 -12.78
N GLU A 81 -4.33 12.09 -12.78
CA GLU A 81 -4.69 13.21 -11.93
C GLU A 81 -4.70 12.82 -10.46
N ARG A 82 -5.27 11.66 -10.13
CA ARG A 82 -5.23 11.11 -8.77
C ARG A 82 -3.79 10.86 -8.30
N ALA A 83 -2.94 10.33 -9.18
CA ALA A 83 -1.53 10.09 -8.88
C ALA A 83 -0.79 11.39 -8.58
N ARG A 84 -0.99 12.45 -9.38
CA ARG A 84 -0.42 13.78 -9.11
C ARG A 84 -0.84 14.31 -7.76
N HIS A 85 -2.12 14.25 -7.44
CA HIS A 85 -2.60 14.71 -6.14
C HIS A 85 -2.00 13.90 -4.98
N ALA A 86 -1.95 12.57 -5.10
CA ALA A 86 -1.37 11.71 -4.06
C ALA A 86 0.13 11.98 -3.86
N THR A 87 0.90 12.18 -4.93
CA THR A 87 2.35 12.42 -4.84
C THR A 87 2.75 13.82 -4.37
N THR A 88 1.80 14.75 -4.21
CA THR A 88 2.02 15.99 -3.45
C THR A 88 1.99 15.79 -1.94
N LEU A 89 1.33 14.73 -1.47
CA LEU A 89 1.13 14.43 -0.05
C LEU A 89 2.03 13.31 0.45
N PHE A 90 2.40 12.39 -0.44
CA PHE A 90 3.23 11.24 -0.11
C PHE A 90 4.47 11.19 -0.98
N PRO A 91 5.62 10.78 -0.41
CA PRO A 91 6.87 10.65 -1.17
C PRO A 91 6.81 9.53 -2.20
N PHE A 92 5.96 8.53 -1.98
CA PHE A 92 5.79 7.38 -2.86
C PHE A 92 4.35 6.86 -2.79
N VAL A 93 3.83 6.35 -3.90
CA VAL A 93 2.48 5.78 -4.04
C VAL A 93 2.51 4.47 -4.81
N HIS A 94 1.85 3.45 -4.27
CA HIS A 94 1.67 2.18 -4.98
C HIS A 94 0.28 2.16 -5.62
N ALA A 95 0.20 2.12 -6.94
CA ALA A 95 -1.04 1.96 -7.66
C ALA A 95 -1.22 0.50 -8.12
N ILE A 96 -2.41 -0.05 -7.88
CA ILE A 96 -2.75 -1.43 -8.15
C ILE A 96 -3.90 -1.44 -9.17
N ILE A 97 -3.64 -2.00 -10.35
CA ILE A 97 -4.65 -2.25 -11.36
C ILE A 97 -5.40 -3.50 -10.95
N LEU A 98 -6.63 -3.33 -10.46
CA LEU A 98 -7.52 -4.42 -10.12
C LEU A 98 -8.17 -4.96 -11.38
N PHE A 99 -8.16 -6.30 -11.52
CA PHE A 99 -8.79 -7.02 -12.63
C PHE A 99 -8.31 -6.51 -14.00
N PRO A 100 -7.00 -6.59 -14.31
CA PRO A 100 -6.45 -6.03 -15.55
C PRO A 100 -7.07 -6.62 -16.82
N SER A 101 -7.61 -7.84 -16.76
CA SER A 101 -8.35 -8.48 -17.85
C SER A 101 -9.67 -7.78 -18.19
N ALA A 102 -10.23 -6.99 -17.28
CA ALA A 102 -11.43 -6.19 -17.51
C ALA A 102 -11.14 -4.88 -18.25
N LEU A 103 -9.87 -4.55 -18.50
CA LEU A 103 -9.47 -3.36 -19.23
C LEU A 103 -9.18 -3.70 -20.70
N PRO A 104 -9.49 -2.79 -21.64
CA PRO A 104 -8.98 -2.90 -23.00
C PRO A 104 -7.44 -2.98 -23.00
N PRO A 105 -6.81 -3.82 -23.84
CA PRO A 105 -5.35 -3.98 -23.86
C PRO A 105 -4.59 -2.66 -24.07
N ARG A 106 -5.15 -1.75 -24.87
CA ARG A 106 -4.59 -0.41 -25.08
C ARG A 106 -4.57 0.40 -23.77
N THR A 107 -5.70 0.45 -23.07
CA THR A 107 -5.85 1.16 -21.80
C THR A 107 -4.90 0.59 -20.74
N PHE A 108 -4.74 -0.73 -20.67
CA PHE A 108 -3.79 -1.36 -19.75
C PHE A 108 -2.34 -0.93 -20.02
N ARG A 109 -1.91 -0.93 -21.30
CA ARG A 109 -0.58 -0.44 -21.69
C ARG A 109 -0.39 1.04 -21.36
N GLU A 110 -1.40 1.87 -21.60
CA GLU A 110 -1.36 3.29 -21.27
C GLU A 110 -1.25 3.54 -19.76
N LEU A 111 -1.99 2.78 -18.94
CA LEU A 111 -1.85 2.83 -17.48
C LEU A 111 -0.45 2.41 -17.04
N GLN A 112 0.10 1.34 -17.61
CA GLN A 112 1.47 0.93 -17.33
C GLN A 112 2.43 2.07 -17.70
N SER A 113 2.27 2.74 -18.84
CA SER A 113 3.15 3.84 -19.27
C SER A 113 3.18 5.09 -18.36
N ILE A 114 2.30 5.20 -17.35
CA ILE A 114 2.30 6.34 -16.42
C ILE A 114 3.63 6.47 -15.68
N HIS A 115 4.36 5.38 -15.43
CA HIS A 115 5.71 5.46 -14.84
C HIS A 115 6.74 6.17 -15.74
N LEU A 116 6.44 6.39 -17.03
CA LEU A 116 7.30 7.15 -17.93
C LEU A 116 7.03 8.67 -17.87
N ASN A 117 6.00 9.09 -17.15
CA ASN A 117 5.74 10.51 -16.94
C ASN A 117 6.80 11.08 -15.98
N GLN A 118 7.53 12.11 -16.43
CA GLN A 118 8.64 12.69 -15.67
C GLN A 118 8.22 13.26 -14.30
N ASP A 119 6.97 13.69 -14.15
CA ASP A 119 6.47 14.22 -12.87
C ASP A 119 6.17 13.11 -11.85
N LEU A 120 6.02 11.86 -12.32
CA LEU A 120 5.54 10.73 -11.54
C LEU A 120 6.52 9.56 -11.45
N SER A 121 7.50 9.44 -12.37
CA SER A 121 8.29 8.22 -12.59
C SER A 121 8.89 7.63 -11.32
N ASP A 122 9.41 8.47 -10.44
CA ASP A 122 10.14 8.05 -9.25
C ASP A 122 9.25 7.94 -8.01
N LYS A 123 7.98 8.36 -8.14
CA LYS A 123 7.03 8.46 -7.03
C LYS A 123 5.88 7.47 -7.13
N ILE A 124 5.72 6.78 -8.25
CA ILE A 124 4.64 5.81 -8.45
C ILE A 124 5.14 4.45 -8.91
N GLN A 125 4.65 3.40 -8.27
CA GLN A 125 4.78 2.03 -8.76
C GLN A 125 3.41 1.51 -9.17
N ILE A 126 3.30 1.02 -10.40
CA ILE A 126 2.04 0.47 -10.91
C ILE A 126 2.19 -1.04 -11.05
N VAL A 127 1.32 -1.80 -10.40
CA VAL A 127 1.31 -3.25 -10.47
C VAL A 127 -0.09 -3.79 -10.84
N PRO A 128 -0.18 -4.86 -11.63
CA PRO A 128 -1.44 -5.56 -11.84
C PRO A 128 -1.76 -6.50 -10.68
N ALA A 129 -3.05 -6.66 -10.35
CA ALA A 129 -3.55 -7.68 -9.44
C ALA A 129 -4.81 -8.34 -10.03
N SER A 130 -4.80 -9.68 -10.10
CA SER A 130 -5.90 -10.47 -10.66
C SER A 130 -7.12 -10.56 -9.73
N SER A 131 -6.97 -10.24 -8.44
CA SER A 131 -8.03 -10.26 -7.43
C SER A 131 -7.73 -9.27 -6.30
N ILE A 132 -8.74 -8.99 -5.45
CA ILE A 132 -8.55 -8.22 -4.22
C ILE A 132 -7.58 -8.93 -3.28
N GLU A 133 -7.67 -10.25 -3.14
CA GLU A 133 -6.72 -11.06 -2.37
C GLU A 133 -5.27 -10.85 -2.84
N THR A 134 -5.02 -10.93 -4.15
CA THR A 134 -3.68 -10.70 -4.72
C THR A 134 -3.20 -9.28 -4.42
N ALA A 135 -4.10 -8.30 -4.52
CA ALA A 135 -3.79 -6.91 -4.16
C ALA A 135 -3.42 -6.78 -2.68
N VAL A 136 -4.18 -7.41 -1.76
CA VAL A 136 -3.90 -7.37 -0.32
C VAL A 136 -2.58 -8.05 0.02
N HIS A 137 -2.29 -9.22 -0.56
CA HIS A 137 -0.99 -9.86 -0.38
C HIS A 137 0.18 -9.00 -0.87
N PHE A 138 0.03 -8.32 -2.00
CA PHE A 138 1.02 -7.34 -2.47
C PHE A 138 1.20 -6.20 -1.45
N MET A 139 0.10 -5.62 -0.96
CA MET A 139 0.13 -4.54 0.04
C MET A 139 0.87 -4.98 1.32
N LEU A 140 0.60 -6.19 1.80
CA LEU A 140 1.28 -6.77 2.96
C LEU A 140 2.77 -7.04 2.70
N SER A 141 3.13 -7.50 1.50
CA SER A 141 4.53 -7.71 1.09
C SER A 141 5.32 -6.40 1.03
N VAL A 142 4.73 -5.33 0.51
CA VAL A 142 5.33 -3.99 0.54
C VAL A 142 5.52 -3.55 1.99
N ARG A 143 4.49 -3.71 2.82
CA ARG A 143 4.53 -3.33 4.24
C ARG A 143 5.65 -4.02 5.01
N SER A 144 5.83 -5.32 4.84
CA SER A 144 6.86 -6.07 5.57
C SER A 144 8.28 -5.64 5.20
N LYS A 145 8.50 -5.24 3.95
CA LYS A 145 9.81 -4.78 3.44
C LYS A 145 10.16 -3.36 3.86
N GLN A 146 9.18 -2.49 4.11
CA GLN A 146 9.39 -1.08 4.44
C GLN A 146 9.48 -0.80 5.95
N SER A 147 10.00 -1.71 6.77
CA SER A 147 10.27 -1.39 8.19
C SER A 147 11.43 -0.41 8.35
N PHE A 148 11.39 0.47 9.36
CA PHE A 148 12.53 1.36 9.65
C PHE A 148 13.80 0.56 9.96
N GLN A 149 13.68 -0.61 10.61
CA GLN A 149 14.81 -1.52 10.81
C GLN A 149 15.36 -2.11 9.50
N ALA A 150 14.54 -2.30 8.47
CA ALA A 150 15.05 -2.67 7.15
C ALA A 150 15.80 -1.50 6.52
N GLN A 151 15.28 -0.28 6.63
CA GLN A 151 15.96 0.93 6.15
C GLN A 151 17.29 1.19 6.87
N GLU A 152 17.34 1.06 8.19
CA GLU A 152 18.56 1.16 9.00
C GLU A 152 19.59 0.10 8.59
N ARG A 153 19.19 -1.17 8.49
CA ARG A 153 20.09 -2.25 8.03
C ARG A 153 20.64 -2.01 6.63
N THR A 154 19.82 -1.50 5.71
CA THR A 154 20.27 -1.13 4.37
C THR A 154 21.27 0.03 4.42
N ALA A 155 21.00 1.07 5.22
CA ALA A 155 21.91 2.20 5.39
C ALA A 155 23.25 1.76 6.02
N GLU A 156 23.22 0.92 7.05
CA GLU A 156 24.41 0.34 7.67
C GLU A 156 25.23 -0.51 6.70
N PHE A 157 24.58 -1.34 5.89
CA PHE A 157 25.27 -2.10 4.85
C PHE A 157 26.03 -1.17 3.91
N TYR A 158 25.36 -0.19 3.30
CA TYR A 158 26.02 0.73 2.37
C TYR A 158 27.09 1.61 3.02
N ALA A 159 26.95 1.94 4.30
CA ALA A 159 28.00 2.63 5.06
C ALA A 159 29.26 1.76 5.23
N ARG A 160 29.14 0.42 5.25
CA ARG A 160 30.27 -0.52 5.34
C ARG A 160 30.91 -0.86 3.99
N VAL A 161 30.18 -0.69 2.89
CA VAL A 161 30.70 -0.94 1.53
C VAL A 161 31.29 0.34 0.88
N ARG A 162 31.20 1.48 1.57
CA ARG A 162 31.98 2.68 1.27
C ARG A 162 33.31 2.66 2.01
#